data_AF-A0AAW7ECK6-F1
#
_entry.id   AF-A0AAW7ECK6-F1
#
_cell.length_a   1.000
_cell.length_b   1.000
_cell.length_c   1.000
_cell.angle_alpha   90.00
_cell.angle_beta   90.00
_cell.angle_gamma   90.00
#
_symmetry.space_group_name_H-M   'P 1'
#
loop_
_entity.id
_entity.type
_entity.pdbx_description
1 polymer ?
#
loop_
_entity_poly.entity_id
_entity_poly.type
_entity_poly.pdbx_seq_one_letter_code
_entity_poly.pdbx_strand_id
1 'polypeptide(L)'
;MPNQVGYIRVSSTEQNTERQLDGISLDKTFTEKASGGSRERPQLNAMLDYLREGDTVHVHSIDRLARNTNDLNEIVNSLNDRGITIIFHKENLTFSHDVAQSAINKLMFQMLAAFAEFERSMIRERQKEGIAKAKAKGLYKGRKRKVDYVEIRKAMAEENSTFRGVAEKFKVGIATVQRALKEETNNQ
;
A
#
# COMPACT_ATOMS: atom_id res chain seq x y z
N MET A 1 19.59 -23.53 22.33
CA MET A 1 18.24 -23.11 22.74
C MET A 1 17.64 -22.36 21.56
N PRO A 2 16.39 -22.63 21.18
CA PRO A 2 15.71 -21.87 20.15
C PRO A 2 15.52 -20.41 20.60
N ASN A 3 15.80 -19.45 19.71
CA ASN A 3 15.70 -18.04 20.03
C ASN A 3 14.26 -17.55 19.89
N GLN A 4 13.89 -16.61 20.76
CA GLN A 4 12.66 -15.81 20.68
C GLN A 4 12.98 -14.48 20.01
N VAL A 5 12.55 -14.31 18.76
CA VAL A 5 12.90 -13.16 17.92
C VAL A 5 11.68 -12.27 17.69
N GLY A 6 11.78 -10.99 18.02
CA GLY A 6 10.69 -10.03 17.79
C GLY A 6 10.85 -9.28 16.47
N TYR A 7 9.75 -9.13 15.73
CA TYR A 7 9.67 -8.18 14.61
C TYR A 7 8.64 -7.10 14.90
N ILE A 8 9.10 -5.85 14.91
CA ILE A 8 8.29 -4.67 15.23
C ILE A 8 8.30 -3.76 14.01
N ARG A 9 7.14 -3.27 13.60
CA ARG A 9 7.02 -2.28 12.51
C ARG A 9 6.24 -1.08 13.00
N VAL A 10 6.83 0.10 12.83
CA VAL A 10 6.24 1.36 13.29
C VAL A 10 6.11 2.35 12.15
N SER A 11 4.98 3.05 12.10
CA SER A 11 4.75 4.13 11.15
C SER A 11 5.34 5.43 11.70
N SER A 12 5.86 6.30 10.82
CA SER A 12 6.43 7.60 11.23
C SER A 12 5.45 8.53 11.97
N THR A 13 4.15 8.23 11.95
CA THR A 13 3.08 8.99 12.60
C THR A 13 2.74 8.52 14.02
N GLU A 14 3.09 7.29 14.39
CA GLU A 14 2.81 6.75 15.72
C GLU A 14 4.08 6.82 16.58
N GLN A 15 4.19 7.87 17.39
CA GLN A 15 5.17 7.95 18.49
C GLN A 15 4.90 6.91 19.61
N ASN A 16 3.78 6.19 19.55
CA ASN A 16 3.42 5.17 20.54
C ASN A 16 4.04 3.81 20.17
N THR A 17 5.37 3.77 20.15
CA THR A 17 6.19 2.54 20.02
C THR A 17 6.09 1.61 21.24
N GLU A 18 5.50 2.07 22.34
CA GLU A 18 5.73 1.53 23.68
C GLU A 18 4.89 0.31 24.08
N ARG A 19 4.19 -0.38 23.17
CA ARG A 19 3.35 -1.54 23.57
C ARG A 19 3.37 -2.76 22.63
N GLN A 20 4.18 -2.76 21.58
CA GLN A 20 4.27 -3.93 20.71
C GLN A 20 5.18 -4.97 21.36
N LEU A 21 4.62 -6.17 21.63
CA LEU A 21 5.31 -7.31 22.24
C LEU A 21 5.73 -7.10 23.72
N ASP A 22 5.11 -6.15 24.42
CA ASP A 22 5.34 -5.97 25.87
C ASP A 22 5.05 -7.25 26.65
N GLY A 23 5.94 -7.58 27.59
CA GLY A 23 5.81 -8.78 28.43
C GLY A 23 6.31 -10.07 27.78
N ILE A 24 6.83 -10.02 26.56
CA ILE A 24 7.42 -11.17 25.88
C ILE A 24 8.93 -11.13 26.04
N SER A 25 9.52 -12.22 26.53
CA SER A 25 10.97 -12.37 26.60
C SER A 25 11.52 -12.64 25.20
N LEU A 26 12.29 -11.69 24.67
CA LEU A 26 12.88 -11.76 23.34
C LEU A 26 14.40 -11.72 23.45
N ASP A 27 15.08 -12.64 22.75
CA ASP A 27 16.54 -12.67 22.65
C ASP A 27 17.06 -11.61 21.67
N LYS A 28 16.28 -11.30 20.63
CA LYS A 28 16.62 -10.29 19.63
C LYS A 28 15.38 -9.64 19.04
N THR A 29 15.48 -8.36 18.69
CA THR A 29 14.38 -7.60 18.08
C THR A 29 14.84 -6.88 16.82
N PHE A 30 14.03 -6.93 15.77
CA PHE A 30 14.21 -6.22 14.51
C PHE A 30 13.10 -5.18 14.37
N THR A 31 13.46 -3.90 14.29
CA THR A 31 12.50 -2.79 14.31
C THR A 31 12.52 -2.03 12.99
N GLU A 32 11.47 -2.20 12.21
CA GLU A 32 11.28 -1.57 10.91
C GLU A 32 10.58 -0.21 11.03
N LYS A 33 11.19 0.85 10.48
CA LYS A 33 10.62 2.20 10.45
C LYS A 33 10.02 2.48 9.08
N ALA A 34 8.69 2.47 9.00
CA ALA A 34 7.98 2.84 7.78
C ALA A 34 7.78 4.36 7.72
N SER A 35 8.65 5.08 7.00
CA SER A 35 8.31 6.43 6.53
C SER A 35 7.23 6.31 5.45
N GLY A 36 6.31 7.28 5.37
CA GLY A 36 5.05 7.26 4.59
C GLY A 36 5.11 7.01 3.08
N GLY A 37 6.18 6.45 2.53
CA GLY A 37 6.26 5.95 1.17
C GLY A 37 7.31 4.84 0.93
N SER A 38 8.11 4.45 1.93
CA SER A 38 9.16 3.45 1.70
C SER A 38 8.59 2.03 1.59
N ARG A 39 8.94 1.36 0.49
CA ARG A 39 8.62 -0.04 0.22
C ARG A 39 9.71 -1.01 0.65
N GLU A 40 10.84 -0.52 1.13
CA GLU A 40 11.93 -1.37 1.56
C GLU A 40 11.65 -1.93 2.97
N ARG A 41 12.07 -3.17 3.21
CA ARG A 41 11.96 -3.84 4.51
C ARG A 41 13.33 -4.44 4.92
N PRO A 42 14.37 -3.61 5.09
CA PRO A 42 15.72 -4.10 5.38
C PRO A 42 15.78 -4.88 6.70
N GLN A 43 14.97 -4.53 7.71
CA GLN A 43 14.96 -5.22 8.99
C GLN A 43 14.23 -6.55 8.93
N LEU A 44 13.19 -6.66 8.09
CA LEU A 44 12.57 -7.96 7.80
C LEU A 44 13.59 -8.90 7.16
N ASN A 45 14.30 -8.44 6.13
CA ASN A 45 15.30 -9.26 5.45
C ASN A 45 16.43 -9.69 6.42
N ALA A 46 16.94 -8.74 7.21
CA ALA A 46 17.96 -9.04 8.22
C ALA A 46 17.48 -10.06 9.27
N MET A 47 16.20 -10.04 9.63
CA MET A 47 15.61 -11.06 10.49
C MET A 47 15.56 -12.42 9.79
N LEU A 48 15.06 -12.47 8.55
CA LEU A 48 14.97 -13.71 7.78
C LEU A 48 16.35 -14.37 7.63
N ASP A 49 17.42 -13.60 7.46
CA ASP A 49 18.81 -14.09 7.39
C ASP A 49 19.35 -14.54 8.75
N TYR A 50 18.88 -13.94 9.85
CA TYR A 50 19.33 -14.27 11.20
C TYR A 50 18.73 -15.58 11.73
N LEU A 51 17.48 -15.87 11.38
CA LEU A 51 16.71 -16.99 11.94
C LEU A 51 17.28 -18.37 11.58
N ARG A 52 17.12 -19.31 12.50
CA ARG A 52 17.55 -20.70 12.35
C ARG A 52 16.41 -21.65 12.69
N GLU A 53 16.55 -22.90 12.27
CA GLU A 53 15.60 -23.95 12.61
C GLU A 53 15.35 -24.02 14.12
N GLY A 54 14.07 -24.14 14.50
CA GLY A 54 13.62 -24.13 15.89
C GLY A 54 13.35 -22.75 16.48
N ASP A 55 13.83 -21.65 15.88
CA ASP A 55 13.54 -20.29 16.36
C ASP A 55 12.03 -19.97 16.29
N THR A 56 11.61 -19.00 17.10
CA THR A 56 10.24 -18.48 17.11
C THR A 56 10.24 -16.98 16.85
N VAL A 57 9.46 -16.55 15.87
CA VAL A 57 9.25 -15.15 15.51
C VAL A 57 7.97 -14.66 16.17
N HIS A 58 8.06 -13.61 16.98
CA HIS A 58 6.93 -12.92 17.55
C HIS A 58 6.64 -11.64 16.78
N VAL A 59 5.37 -11.49 16.38
CA VAL A 59 4.87 -10.29 15.72
C VAL A 59 3.60 -9.84 16.41
N HIS A 60 3.43 -8.54 16.59
CA HIS A 60 2.22 -8.02 17.24
C HIS A 60 0.95 -8.36 16.45
N SER A 61 0.93 -8.12 15.14
CA SER A 61 -0.21 -8.41 14.27
C SER A 61 0.19 -8.70 12.82
N ILE A 62 -0.71 -9.34 12.06
CA ILE A 62 -0.47 -9.71 10.65
C ILE A 62 -0.10 -8.50 9.78
N ASP A 63 -0.79 -7.36 9.94
CA ASP A 63 -0.56 -6.14 9.15
C ASP A 63 0.84 -5.52 9.37
N ARG A 64 1.48 -5.87 10.50
CA ARG A 64 2.84 -5.43 10.81
C ARG A 64 3.89 -6.23 10.06
N LEU A 65 3.64 -7.52 9.79
CA LEU A 65 4.54 -8.38 9.02
C LEU A 65 4.34 -8.22 7.50
N ALA A 66 3.09 -8.39 7.04
CA ALA A 66 2.77 -8.59 5.63
C ALA A 66 1.92 -7.46 5.05
N ARG A 67 2.11 -7.21 3.76
CA ARG A 67 1.38 -6.16 3.00
C ARG A 67 0.06 -6.63 2.43
N ASN A 68 -0.03 -7.93 2.18
CA ASN A 68 -1.18 -8.57 1.62
C ASN A 68 -1.08 -10.07 1.91
N THR A 69 -2.13 -10.78 1.53
CA THR A 69 -2.25 -12.23 1.65
C THR A 69 -1.10 -12.98 0.96
N ASN A 70 -0.69 -12.62 -0.26
CA ASN A 70 0.37 -13.36 -0.94
C ASN A 70 1.72 -13.20 -0.22
N ASP A 71 2.04 -11.96 0.18
CA ASP A 71 3.24 -11.63 0.96
C ASP A 71 3.27 -12.36 2.31
N LEU A 72 2.13 -12.50 2.98
CA LEU A 72 2.04 -13.29 4.21
C LEU A 72 2.30 -14.77 3.96
N ASN A 73 1.68 -15.33 2.91
CA ASN A 73 1.86 -16.74 2.51
C ASN A 73 3.33 -17.06 2.24
N GLU A 74 3.99 -16.21 1.47
CA GLU A 74 5.41 -16.37 1.10
C GLU A 74 6.30 -16.38 2.35
N ILE A 75 6.13 -15.41 3.26
CA ILE A 75 6.92 -15.30 4.49
C ILE A 75 6.65 -16.52 5.40
N VAL A 76 5.39 -16.87 5.63
CA VAL A 76 5.01 -17.98 6.53
C VAL A 76 5.53 -19.31 6.00
N ASN A 77 5.33 -19.61 4.72
CA ASN A 77 5.81 -20.86 4.13
C ASN A 77 7.34 -20.93 4.17
N SER A 78 8.03 -19.83 3.80
CA SER A 78 9.49 -19.78 3.85
C SER A 78 10.06 -20.08 5.24
N LEU A 79 9.42 -19.56 6.30
CA LEU A 79 9.84 -19.79 7.68
C LEU A 79 9.48 -21.18 8.18
N ASN A 80 8.25 -21.65 7.94
CA ASN A 80 7.81 -22.98 8.34
C ASN A 80 8.63 -24.09 7.63
N ASP A 81 8.97 -23.92 6.36
CA ASP A 81 9.81 -24.87 5.59
C ASP A 81 11.22 -24.97 6.19
N ARG A 82 11.68 -23.93 6.90
CA ARG A 82 12.94 -23.88 7.65
C ARG A 82 12.78 -24.35 9.11
N GLY A 83 11.61 -24.84 9.51
CA GLY A 83 11.32 -25.26 10.89
C GLY A 83 11.21 -24.12 11.89
N ILE A 84 10.91 -22.89 11.44
CA ILE A 84 10.74 -21.70 12.29
C ILE A 84 9.25 -21.51 12.58
N THR A 85 8.92 -21.19 13.84
CA THR A 85 7.55 -20.89 14.25
C THR A 85 7.28 -19.37 14.19
N ILE A 86 6.08 -18.96 13.82
CA ILE A 86 5.64 -17.55 13.86
C ILE A 86 4.42 -17.41 14.75
N ILE A 87 4.41 -16.43 15.65
CA ILE A 87 3.29 -16.13 16.53
C ILE A 87 2.81 -14.70 16.30
N PHE A 88 1.52 -14.56 16.00
CA PHE A 88 0.81 -13.29 15.93
C PHE A 88 -0.05 -13.10 17.18
N HIS A 89 0.32 -12.13 18.00
CA HIS A 89 -0.29 -11.96 19.33
C HIS A 89 -1.70 -11.37 19.29
N LYS A 90 -1.95 -10.41 18.40
CA LYS A 90 -3.26 -9.77 18.27
C LYS A 90 -4.32 -10.72 17.72
N GLU A 91 -3.97 -11.51 16.71
CA GLU A 91 -4.87 -12.49 16.10
C GLU A 91 -4.91 -13.83 16.86
N ASN A 92 -4.03 -14.03 17.85
CA ASN A 92 -3.84 -15.28 18.57
C ASN A 92 -3.61 -16.47 17.63
N LEU A 93 -2.70 -16.29 16.66
CA LEU A 93 -2.37 -17.29 15.65
C LEU A 93 -0.92 -17.75 15.79
N THR A 94 -0.70 -19.05 15.68
CA THR A 94 0.63 -19.66 15.71
C THR A 94 0.81 -20.53 14.47
N PHE A 95 1.81 -20.20 13.67
CA PHE A 95 2.23 -20.95 12.50
C PHE A 95 3.48 -21.75 12.85
N SER A 96 3.35 -23.05 13.05
CA SER A 96 4.47 -23.94 13.33
C SER A 96 4.67 -24.97 12.22
N HIS A 97 5.87 -25.54 12.17
CA HIS A 97 6.24 -26.62 11.26
C HIS A 97 5.55 -27.96 11.54
N ASP A 98 5.00 -28.17 12.75
CA ASP A 98 4.25 -29.39 13.10
C ASP A 98 3.13 -29.68 12.08
N VAL A 99 3.11 -30.90 11.54
CA VAL A 99 2.23 -31.35 10.47
C VAL A 99 0.74 -31.20 10.82
N ALA A 100 0.35 -31.44 12.08
CA ALA A 100 -1.04 -31.30 12.51
C ALA A 100 -1.48 -29.84 12.59
N GLN A 101 -0.59 -28.97 13.09
CA GLN A 101 -0.78 -27.52 13.11
C GLN A 101 -0.77 -26.95 11.70
N SER A 102 0.07 -27.46 10.81
CA SER A 102 0.25 -26.98 9.43
C SER A 102 -1.04 -27.03 8.60
N ALA A 103 -1.83 -28.09 8.72
CA ALA A 103 -3.11 -28.20 8.00
C ALA A 103 -4.15 -27.17 8.47
N ILE A 104 -4.31 -27.00 9.78
CA ILE A 104 -5.21 -26.00 10.38
C ILE A 104 -4.75 -24.59 10.03
N ASN A 105 -3.45 -24.33 10.12
CA ASN A 105 -2.84 -23.06 9.77
C ASN A 105 -3.07 -22.70 8.31
N LYS A 106 -2.93 -23.67 7.40
CA LYS A 106 -3.22 -23.49 5.98
C LYS A 106 -4.70 -23.17 5.72
N LEU A 107 -5.63 -23.84 6.42
CA LEU A 107 -7.06 -23.55 6.33
C LEU A 107 -7.38 -22.13 6.85
N MET A 108 -6.88 -21.79 8.04
CA MET A 108 -7.04 -20.46 8.64
C MET A 108 -6.52 -19.37 7.72
N PHE A 109 -5.37 -19.63 7.08
CA PHE A 109 -4.81 -18.74 6.08
C PHE A 109 -5.76 -18.51 4.90
N GLN A 110 -6.28 -19.58 4.31
CA GLN A 110 -7.21 -19.49 3.18
C GLN A 110 -8.50 -18.75 3.56
N MET A 111 -8.98 -18.91 4.79
CA MET A 111 -10.13 -18.16 5.29
C MET A 111 -9.83 -16.67 5.46
N LEU A 112 -8.69 -16.30 6.05
CA LEU A 112 -8.26 -14.90 6.18
C LEU A 112 -8.06 -14.25 4.81
N ALA A 113 -7.48 -14.99 3.86
CA ALA A 113 -7.33 -14.59 2.47
C ALA A 113 -8.68 -14.26 1.82
N ALA A 114 -9.63 -15.19 1.91
CA ALA A 114 -10.97 -15.05 1.35
C ALA A 114 -11.72 -13.88 1.99
N PHE A 115 -11.61 -13.71 3.31
CA PHE A 115 -12.25 -12.61 4.02
C PHE A 115 -11.67 -11.25 3.61
N ALA A 116 -10.35 -11.13 3.48
CA ALA A 116 -9.71 -9.91 3.01
C ALA A 116 -10.09 -9.55 1.56
N GLU A 117 -10.30 -10.55 0.70
CA GLU A 117 -10.81 -10.34 -0.65
C GLU A 117 -12.27 -9.89 -0.64
N PHE A 118 -13.11 -10.53 0.19
CA PHE A 118 -14.50 -10.17 0.41
C PHE A 118 -14.65 -8.72 0.91
N GLU A 119 -13.86 -8.29 1.90
CA GLU A 119 -13.90 -6.90 2.37
C GLU A 119 -13.52 -5.91 1.26
N ARG A 120 -12.49 -6.22 0.47
CA ARG A 120 -12.07 -5.37 -0.67
C ARG A 120 -13.14 -5.29 -1.74
N SER A 121 -13.83 -6.38 -2.06
CA SER A 121 -14.90 -6.37 -3.06
C SER A 121 -16.06 -5.50 -2.57
N MET A 122 -16.46 -5.62 -1.30
CA MET A 122 -17.50 -4.81 -0.67
C MET A 122 -17.16 -3.31 -0.65
N ILE A 123 -15.91 -2.93 -0.34
CA ILE A 123 -15.47 -1.52 -0.40
C ILE A 123 -15.56 -0.97 -1.82
N ARG A 124 -15.10 -1.73 -2.82
CA ARG A 124 -15.15 -1.32 -4.23
C ARG A 124 -16.58 -1.18 -4.73
N GLU A 125 -17.47 -2.06 -4.32
CA GLU A 125 -18.89 -2.00 -4.66
C GLU A 125 -19.53 -0.71 -4.12
N ARG A 126 -19.37 -0.42 -2.82
CA ARG A 126 -19.84 0.83 -2.22
C ARG A 126 -19.23 2.07 -2.88
N GLN A 127 -17.95 2.02 -3.23
CA GLN A 127 -17.30 3.11 -3.96
C GLN A 127 -17.95 3.32 -5.34
N LYS A 128 -18.20 2.23 -6.08
CA LYS A 128 -18.85 2.26 -7.39
C LYS A 128 -20.26 2.85 -7.30
N GLU A 129 -21.04 2.45 -6.30
CA GLU A 129 -22.36 3.03 -6.04
C GLU A 129 -22.28 4.52 -5.71
N GLY A 130 -21.34 4.93 -4.87
CA GLY A 130 -21.10 6.33 -4.53
C GLY A 130 -20.72 7.17 -5.75
N ILE A 131 -19.83 6.64 -6.60
CA ILE A 131 -19.46 7.26 -7.89
C ILE A 131 -20.68 7.37 -8.80
N ALA A 132 -21.50 6.32 -8.91
CA ALA A 132 -22.70 6.33 -9.76
C ALA A 132 -23.71 7.40 -9.29
N LYS A 133 -23.98 7.48 -7.98
CA LYS A 133 -24.84 8.52 -7.39
C LYS A 133 -24.28 9.92 -7.64
N ALA A 134 -22.97 10.12 -7.48
CA ALA A 134 -22.34 11.42 -7.72
C ALA A 134 -22.30 11.81 -9.21
N LYS A 135 -22.16 10.84 -10.12
CA LYS A 135 -22.31 11.06 -11.57
C LYS A 135 -23.74 11.44 -11.93
N ALA A 136 -24.75 10.74 -11.40
CA ALA A 136 -26.16 11.06 -11.61
C ALA A 136 -26.52 12.48 -11.10
N LYS A 137 -25.90 12.91 -10.00
CA LYS A 137 -26.00 14.29 -9.47
C LYS A 137 -25.15 15.33 -10.22
N GLY A 138 -24.43 14.96 -11.28
CA GLY A 138 -23.60 15.87 -12.07
C GLY A 138 -22.37 16.46 -11.34
N LEU A 139 -21.94 15.87 -10.23
CA LEU A 139 -20.81 16.38 -9.43
C LEU A 139 -19.45 16.19 -10.13
N TYR A 140 -19.33 15.18 -11.00
CA TYR A 140 -18.13 14.93 -11.78
C TYR A 140 -18.05 15.89 -12.97
N LYS A 141 -17.43 17.06 -12.77
CA LYS A 141 -17.18 18.05 -13.83
C LYS A 141 -15.84 17.87 -14.57
N GLY A 142 -15.22 16.70 -14.44
CA GLY A 142 -13.89 16.42 -14.96
C GLY A 142 -12.77 17.20 -14.23
N ARG A 143 -11.56 17.12 -14.75
CA ARG A 143 -10.41 17.87 -14.22
C ARG A 143 -10.65 19.36 -14.43
N LYS A 144 -10.70 20.15 -13.35
CA LYS A 144 -10.70 21.62 -13.46
C LYS A 144 -9.51 22.05 -14.32
N ARG A 145 -9.79 22.83 -15.38
CA ARG A 145 -8.76 23.35 -16.28
C ARG A 145 -7.81 24.23 -15.47
N LYS A 146 -6.50 24.07 -15.65
CA LYS A 146 -5.48 24.84 -14.93
C LYS A 146 -5.33 26.28 -15.45
N VAL A 147 -5.70 26.50 -16.71
CA VAL A 147 -5.53 27.77 -17.43
C VAL A 147 -6.76 28.00 -18.29
N ASP A 148 -7.21 29.25 -18.37
CA ASP A 148 -8.30 29.66 -19.25
C ASP A 148 -7.83 29.64 -20.71
N TYR A 149 -8.61 28.97 -21.57
CA TYR A 149 -8.32 28.90 -23.00
C TYR A 149 -8.46 30.26 -23.68
N VAL A 150 -9.26 31.17 -23.13
CA VAL A 150 -9.36 32.55 -23.65
C VAL A 150 -8.00 33.26 -23.60
N GLU A 151 -7.29 33.15 -22.49
CA GLU A 151 -5.97 33.79 -22.32
C GLU A 151 -4.90 33.13 -23.18
N ILE A 152 -4.96 31.81 -23.37
CA ILE A 152 -4.09 31.09 -24.30
C ILE A 152 -4.33 31.56 -25.74
N ARG A 153 -5.60 31.76 -26.14
CA ARG A 153 -5.96 32.24 -27.48
C ARG A 153 -5.51 33.67 -27.72
N LYS A 154 -5.73 34.58 -26.76
CA LYS A 154 -5.21 35.96 -26.84
C LYS A 154 -3.70 35.98 -27.04
N ALA A 155 -2.96 35.17 -26.29
CA ALA A 155 -1.51 35.08 -26.43
C ALA A 155 -1.04 34.46 -27.76
N MET A 156 -1.86 33.61 -28.40
CA MET A 156 -1.62 33.09 -29.75
C MET A 156 -2.03 34.05 -30.88
N ALA A 157 -2.78 35.11 -30.57
CA ALA A 157 -3.14 36.16 -31.51
C ALA A 157 -2.12 37.33 -31.54
N GLU A 158 -1.16 37.33 -30.60
CA GLU A 158 -0.03 38.28 -30.58
C GLU A 158 0.91 38.01 -31.77
N GLU A 159 1.47 39.08 -32.34
CA GLU A 159 2.41 39.02 -33.47
C GLU A 159 3.69 38.29 -33.04
N ASN A 160 4.19 37.36 -33.87
CA ASN A 160 5.32 36.45 -33.57
C ASN A 160 5.08 35.41 -32.45
N SER A 161 3.83 35.15 -32.05
CA SER A 161 3.55 34.07 -31.10
C SER A 161 3.83 32.68 -31.70
N THR A 162 4.40 31.78 -30.89
CA THR A 162 4.63 30.38 -31.26
C THR A 162 3.96 29.45 -30.26
N PHE A 163 3.50 28.29 -30.72
CA PHE A 163 2.90 27.27 -29.85
C PHE A 163 3.79 26.89 -28.66
N ARG A 164 5.11 26.86 -28.87
CA ARG A 164 6.10 26.55 -27.83
C ARG A 164 6.24 27.70 -26.83
N GLY A 165 6.35 28.93 -27.31
CA GLY A 165 6.45 30.11 -26.44
C GLY A 165 5.21 30.31 -25.57
N VAL A 166 4.01 30.12 -26.13
CA VAL A 166 2.77 30.20 -25.36
C VAL A 166 2.64 29.03 -24.36
N ALA A 167 3.03 27.82 -24.75
CA ALA A 167 3.05 26.67 -23.84
C ALA A 167 3.97 26.91 -22.61
N GLU A 168 5.16 27.49 -22.83
CA GLU A 168 6.09 27.88 -21.77
C GLU A 168 5.52 29.00 -20.88
N LYS A 169 4.97 30.06 -21.47
CA LYS A 169 4.33 31.19 -20.76
C LYS A 169 3.25 30.73 -19.79
N PHE A 170 2.40 29.80 -20.21
CA PHE A 170 1.30 29.29 -19.38
C PHE A 170 1.63 28.01 -18.60
N LYS A 171 2.87 27.51 -18.68
CA LYS A 171 3.33 26.25 -18.06
C LYS A 171 2.41 25.06 -18.37
N VAL A 172 1.99 24.95 -19.63
CA VAL A 172 1.16 23.86 -20.15
C VAL A 172 1.87 23.13 -21.28
N GLY A 173 1.42 21.93 -21.64
CA GLY A 173 1.92 21.25 -22.84
C GLY A 173 1.41 21.90 -24.12
N ILE A 174 2.16 21.78 -25.22
CA ILE A 174 1.78 22.26 -26.56
C ILE A 174 0.39 21.72 -26.98
N ALA A 175 0.09 20.46 -26.65
CA ALA A 175 -1.20 19.84 -26.92
C ALA A 175 -2.39 20.50 -26.19
N THR A 176 -2.14 21.25 -25.10
CA THR A 176 -3.17 22.07 -24.45
C THR A 176 -3.42 23.35 -25.23
N VAL A 177 -2.37 23.99 -25.75
CA VAL A 177 -2.47 25.20 -26.59
C VAL A 177 -3.21 24.90 -27.88
N GLN A 178 -2.85 23.82 -28.58
CA GLN A 178 -3.53 23.40 -29.82
C GLN A 178 -5.01 23.08 -29.58
N ARG A 179 -5.34 22.44 -28.44
CA ARG A 179 -6.72 22.13 -28.06
C ARG A 179 -7.53 23.38 -27.74
N ALA A 180 -6.90 24.39 -27.13
CA ALA A 180 -7.54 25.67 -26.82
C ALA A 180 -7.97 26.45 -28.07
N LEU A 181 -7.22 26.31 -29.17
CA LEU A 181 -7.54 26.88 -30.48
C LEU A 181 -8.60 26.05 -31.21
N LYS A 182 -8.53 24.71 -31.15
CA LYS A 182 -9.48 23.82 -31.84
C LYS A 182 -10.90 23.85 -31.23
N GLU A 183 -11.05 24.10 -29.94
CA GLU A 183 -12.37 24.24 -29.29
C GLU A 183 -13.15 25.48 -29.76
N GLU A 184 -12.49 26.51 -30.32
CA GLU A 184 -13.15 27.72 -30.82
C GLU A 184 -13.89 27.47 -32.14
N THR A 185 -13.32 26.63 -33.01
CA THR A 185 -13.90 26.30 -34.33
C THR A 185 -15.15 25.43 -34.25
N ASN A 186 -15.37 24.74 -33.13
CA ASN A 186 -16.54 23.86 -32.92
C ASN A 186 -17.73 24.55 -32.24
N ASN A 187 -17.55 25.80 -31.76
CA ASN A 187 -18.57 26.59 -31.05
C ASN A 187 -19.02 27.83 -31.85
N GLN A 188 -18.59 27.94 -33.11
CA GLN A 188 -19.14 28.84 -34.14
C GLN A 188 -19.93 28.01 -35.14
#